data_AF-A0A8J6DAM5-F1
#
_entry.id   AF-A0A8J6DAM5-F1
#
_cell.length_a   1.000
_cell.length_b   1.000
_cell.length_c   1.000
_cell.angle_alpha   90.00
_cell.angle_beta   90.00
_cell.angle_gamma   90.00
#
_symmetry.space_group_name_H-M   'P 1'
#
loop_
_entity.id
_entity.type
_entity.pdbx_description
1 polymer ?
#
loop_
_entity_poly.entity_id
_entity_poly.type
_entity_poly.pdbx_seq_one_letter_code
_entity_poly.pdbx_strand_id
1 'polypeptide(L)'
;MEILLVKHPQEDICVWSGELTGESTVRSSYGNLLTKNSNQEMANNNIIGREFYNNLWHIDIPNKIRITNWRIYNNYIPTFRNLYNKRISNSVMCLRCKEGPETLEHAIRDCPTIQEVWLELNFGKQGTTSNDTLQEWIREHLTRSSGQ
;
A
#
# COMPACT_ATOMS: atom_id res chain seq x y z
N MET A 1 31.93 -9.75 18.84
CA MET A 1 31.65 -9.37 20.24
C MET A 1 31.52 -10.68 21.00
N GLU A 2 32.60 -11.12 21.64
CA GLU A 2 32.57 -12.33 22.48
C GLU A 2 31.91 -11.99 23.81
N ILE A 3 30.80 -12.64 24.11
CA ILE A 3 30.13 -12.48 25.41
C ILE A 3 30.86 -13.41 26.37
N LEU A 4 31.68 -12.85 27.24
CA LEU A 4 32.36 -13.60 28.30
C LEU A 4 31.32 -14.01 29.35
N LEU A 5 31.13 -15.31 29.53
CA LEU A 5 30.24 -15.86 30.54
C LEU A 5 30.81 -15.64 31.94
N VAL A 6 30.02 -15.00 32.81
CA VAL A 6 30.41 -14.70 34.19
C VAL A 6 30.46 -16.00 35.00
N LYS A 7 31.51 -16.19 35.81
CA LYS A 7 31.77 -17.41 36.59
C LYS A 7 30.93 -17.54 37.87
N HIS A 8 30.23 -16.48 38.25
CA HIS A 8 29.38 -16.40 39.44
C HIS A 8 28.02 -15.81 39.08
N PRO A 9 26.92 -16.25 39.72
CA PRO A 9 25.60 -15.69 39.45
C PRO A 9 25.57 -14.21 39.85
N GLN A 10 25.30 -13.35 38.88
CA GLN A 10 25.00 -11.94 39.07
C GLN A 10 23.57 -11.69 38.62
N GLU A 11 22.95 -10.61 39.13
CA GLU A 11 21.65 -10.18 38.64
C GLU A 11 21.76 -9.76 37.17
N ASP A 12 20.79 -10.18 36.36
CA ASP A 12 20.73 -9.84 34.94
C ASP A 12 20.58 -8.32 34.78
N ILE A 13 21.43 -7.74 33.93
CA ILE A 13 21.34 -6.33 33.54
C ILE A 13 20.85 -6.21 32.10
N CYS A 14 19.90 -5.30 31.86
CA CYS A 14 19.45 -4.98 30.52
C CYS A 14 20.45 -4.03 29.87
N VAL A 15 21.08 -4.45 28.77
CA VAL A 15 22.04 -3.64 28.01
C VAL A 15 21.52 -3.41 26.61
N TRP A 16 21.33 -2.14 26.22
CA TRP A 16 20.93 -1.75 24.87
C TRP A 16 22.12 -1.21 24.08
N SER A 17 22.49 -1.87 22.98
CA SER A 17 23.59 -1.42 22.11
C SER A 17 23.19 -0.40 21.04
N GLY A 18 21.93 0.07 21.07
CA GLY A 18 21.38 0.99 20.06
C GLY A 18 21.43 2.47 20.43
N GLU A 19 21.77 2.81 21.68
CA GLU A 19 22.02 4.17 22.15
C GLU A 19 23.28 4.19 23.02
N LEU A 20 24.03 5.29 22.97
CA LEU A 20 25.24 5.49 23.78
C LEU A 20 24.96 5.49 25.29
N THR A 21 23.71 5.76 25.68
CA THR A 21 23.23 5.76 27.08
C THR A 21 23.00 4.36 27.64
N GLY A 22 22.96 3.32 26.80
CA GLY A 22 22.71 1.95 27.24
C GLY A 22 21.25 1.65 27.64
N GLU A 23 20.38 2.66 27.64
CA GLU A 23 18.94 2.55 27.91
C GLU A 23 18.16 2.44 26.61
N SER A 24 17.09 1.63 26.59
CA SER A 24 16.20 1.48 25.43
C SER A 24 14.88 2.19 25.68
N THR A 25 14.51 3.10 24.78
CA THR A 25 13.13 3.57 24.67
C THR A 25 12.47 2.95 23.45
N VAL A 26 11.15 2.69 23.52
CA VAL A 26 10.35 2.19 22.38
C VAL A 26 10.55 3.08 21.14
N ARG A 27 10.65 4.39 21.34
CA ARG A 27 10.89 5.38 20.28
C ARG A 27 12.24 5.19 19.59
N SER A 28 13.32 5.04 20.36
CA SER A 28 14.66 4.88 19.80
C SER A 28 14.87 3.53 19.13
N SER A 29 14.38 2.46 19.76
CA SER A 29 14.45 1.12 19.18
C SER A 29 13.68 1.06 17.86
N TYR A 30 12.48 1.65 17.80
CA TYR A 30 11.72 1.73 16.55
C TYR A 30 12.40 2.62 15.51
N GLY A 31 12.93 3.79 15.90
CA GLY A 31 13.68 4.67 15.00
C GLY A 31 14.90 3.99 14.38
N ASN A 32 15.70 3.28 15.19
CA ASN A 32 16.86 2.53 14.74
C ASN A 32 16.51 1.36 13.81
N LEU A 33 15.37 0.69 14.04
CA LEU A 33 14.88 -0.36 13.15
C LEU A 33 14.45 0.22 11.79
N LEU A 34 13.82 1.39 11.78
CA LEU A 34 13.41 2.05 10.55
C LEU A 34 14.60 2.57 9.73
N THR A 35 15.63 3.13 10.37
CA THR A 35 16.83 3.63 9.69
C THR A 35 17.73 2.52 9.17
N LYS A 36 17.84 1.39 9.89
CA LYS A 36 18.59 0.22 9.39
C LYS A 36 17.96 -0.44 8.17
N ASN A 37 16.64 -0.30 8.01
CA ASN A 37 15.89 -0.87 6.89
C ASN A 37 15.62 0.15 5.78
N SER A 38 16.09 1.40 5.89
CA SER A 38 15.77 2.42 4.89
C SER A 38 16.69 2.30 3.67
N ASN A 39 16.18 1.69 2.61
CA ASN A 39 16.78 1.77 1.27
C ASN A 39 16.28 3.04 0.57
N GLN A 40 17.02 3.53 -0.44
CA GLN A 40 16.69 4.75 -1.20
C GLN A 40 15.28 4.70 -1.82
N GLU A 41 14.84 3.52 -2.27
CA GLU A 41 13.48 3.29 -2.79
C GLU A 41 12.40 3.44 -1.70
N MET A 42 12.66 3.00 -0.46
CA MET A 42 11.73 3.19 0.66
C MET A 42 11.61 4.67 1.04
N ALA A 43 12.69 5.43 0.96
CA ALA A 43 12.65 6.87 1.21
C ALA A 43 11.78 7.61 0.18
N ASN A 44 11.91 7.28 -1.11
CA ASN A 44 11.08 7.85 -2.17
C ASN A 44 9.59 7.46 -2.02
N ASN A 45 9.32 6.18 -1.72
CA ASN A 45 7.95 5.71 -1.46
C ASN A 45 7.32 6.41 -0.24
N ASN A 46 8.11 6.72 0.79
CA ASN A 46 7.63 7.47 1.96
C ASN A 46 7.25 8.93 1.62
N ILE A 47 7.99 9.57 0.71
CA ILE A 47 7.69 10.94 0.25
C ILE A 47 6.41 10.94 -0.59
N ILE A 48 6.33 10.07 -1.61
CA ILE A 48 5.16 9.94 -2.49
C ILE A 48 3.91 9.58 -1.65
N GLY A 49 4.06 8.67 -0.70
CA GLY A 49 3.00 8.33 0.24
C GLY A 49 2.53 9.55 1.01
N ARG A 50 3.44 10.31 1.64
CA ARG A 50 3.10 11.50 2.43
C ARG A 50 2.31 12.53 1.62
N GLU A 51 2.73 12.82 0.39
CA GLU A 51 2.02 13.74 -0.50
C GLU A 51 0.61 13.24 -0.84
N PHE A 52 0.47 11.96 -1.19
CA PHE A 52 -0.83 11.35 -1.45
C PHE A 52 -1.77 11.48 -0.25
N TYR A 53 -1.28 11.15 0.95
CA TYR A 53 -2.06 11.25 2.18
C TYR A 53 -2.49 12.69 2.45
N ASN A 54 -1.57 13.65 2.34
CA ASN A 54 -1.88 15.05 2.57
C ASN A 54 -2.99 15.53 1.61
N ASN A 55 -2.84 15.24 0.31
CA ASN A 55 -3.83 15.60 -0.69
C ASN A 55 -5.18 14.94 -0.40
N LEU A 56 -5.20 13.63 -0.14
CA LEU A 56 -6.44 12.89 0.12
C LEU A 56 -7.23 13.43 1.32
N TRP A 57 -6.56 13.86 2.38
CA TRP A 57 -7.23 14.36 3.59
C TRP A 57 -7.72 15.81 3.47
N HIS A 58 -7.16 16.60 2.54
CA HIS A 58 -7.52 18.00 2.31
C HIS A 58 -8.59 18.22 1.23
N ILE A 59 -8.90 17.21 0.40
CA ILE A 59 -9.96 17.31 -0.60
C ILE A 59 -11.34 17.29 0.08
N ASP A 60 -12.24 18.18 -0.34
CA ASP A 60 -13.64 18.21 0.09
C ASP A 60 -14.47 17.16 -0.64
N ILE A 61 -14.44 15.93 -0.13
CA ILE A 61 -15.23 14.79 -0.62
C ILE A 61 -15.89 14.04 0.54
N PRO A 62 -17.01 13.34 0.30
CA PRO A 62 -17.62 12.48 1.29
C PRO A 62 -16.62 11.49 1.90
N ASN A 63 -16.69 11.33 3.22
CA ASN A 63 -15.80 10.44 3.99
C ASN A 63 -15.69 9.03 3.41
N LYS A 64 -16.80 8.50 2.89
CA LYS A 64 -16.84 7.17 2.27
C LYS A 64 -15.89 7.07 1.06
N ILE A 65 -15.88 8.08 0.19
CA ILE A 65 -15.01 8.13 -0.99
C ILE A 65 -13.55 8.26 -0.57
N ARG A 66 -13.28 9.12 0.43
CA ARG A 66 -11.94 9.30 0.99
C ARG A 66 -11.35 8.00 1.55
N ILE A 67 -12.12 7.29 2.38
CA ILE A 67 -11.71 5.99 2.93
C ILE A 67 -11.55 4.94 1.83
N THR A 68 -12.40 4.92 0.82
CA THR A 68 -12.25 4.01 -0.33
C THR A 68 -10.93 4.27 -1.06
N ASN A 69 -10.60 5.53 -1.36
CA ASN A 69 -9.33 5.89 -2.01
C ASN A 69 -8.12 5.50 -1.17
N TRP A 70 -8.18 5.72 0.14
CA TRP A 70 -7.16 5.23 1.06
C TRP A 70 -6.98 3.71 0.98
N ARG A 71 -8.08 2.95 0.93
CA ARG A 71 -8.03 1.48 0.77
C ARG A 71 -7.46 1.07 -0.59
N ILE A 72 -7.78 1.77 -1.68
CA ILE A 72 -7.24 1.49 -3.02
C ILE A 72 -5.72 1.66 -3.00
N TYR A 73 -5.24 2.81 -2.52
CA TYR A 73 -3.80 3.13 -2.49
C TYR A 73 -2.98 2.09 -1.72
N ASN A 74 -3.54 1.57 -0.62
CA ASN A 74 -2.86 0.56 0.21
C ASN A 74 -3.18 -0.89 -0.21
N ASN A 75 -3.89 -1.11 -1.31
CA ASN A 75 -4.37 -2.43 -1.74
C ASN A 75 -5.13 -3.19 -0.63
N TYR A 76 -5.99 -2.48 0.11
CA TYR A 76 -6.80 -2.99 1.23
C TYR A 76 -8.27 -3.25 0.87
N ILE A 77 -8.62 -3.14 -0.41
CA ILE A 77 -9.92 -3.59 -0.89
C ILE A 77 -9.99 -5.13 -0.80
N PRO A 78 -11.16 -5.70 -0.42
CA PRO A 78 -11.35 -7.15 -0.35
C PRO A 78 -11.49 -7.79 -1.74
N THR A 79 -10.47 -7.67 -2.58
CA THR A 79 -10.38 -8.41 -3.85
C THR A 79 -10.19 -9.90 -3.56
N PHE A 80 -10.60 -10.79 -4.48
CA PHE A 80 -10.42 -12.23 -4.25
C PHE A 80 -8.96 -12.61 -4.12
N ARG A 81 -8.04 -11.91 -4.80
CA ARG A 81 -6.60 -12.10 -4.57
C ARG A 81 -6.19 -11.76 -3.14
N ASN A 82 -6.67 -10.64 -2.59
CA ASN A 82 -6.36 -10.24 -1.21
C ASN A 82 -7.00 -11.18 -0.19
N LEU A 83 -8.23 -11.62 -0.43
CA LEU A 83 -8.93 -12.59 0.43
C LEU A 83 -8.25 -13.96 0.41
N TYR A 84 -7.77 -14.41 -0.74
CA TYR A 84 -6.99 -15.64 -0.88
C TYR A 84 -5.68 -15.57 -0.12
N ASN A 85 -4.93 -14.47 -0.25
CA ASN A 85 -3.68 -14.26 0.51
C ASN A 85 -3.92 -14.28 2.04
N LYS A 86 -5.11 -13.84 2.49
CA LYS A 86 -5.54 -13.89 3.88
C LYS A 86 -6.17 -15.23 4.30
N ARG A 87 -6.22 -16.23 3.41
CA ARG A 87 -6.85 -17.54 3.62
C ARG A 87 -8.34 -17.45 3.98
N ILE A 88 -9.01 -16.40 3.52
CA ILE A 88 -10.47 -16.20 3.69
C ILE A 88 -11.22 -16.79 2.49
N SER A 89 -10.64 -16.70 1.30
CA SER A 89 -11.18 -17.27 0.07
C SER A 89 -10.32 -18.42 -0.44
N ASN A 90 -10.96 -19.43 -1.03
CA ASN A 90 -10.29 -20.56 -1.70
C ASN A 90 -10.04 -20.32 -3.20
N SER A 91 -10.54 -19.21 -3.75
CA SER A 91 -10.39 -18.85 -5.15
C SER A 91 -9.86 -17.42 -5.27
N VAL A 92 -9.08 -17.18 -6.32
CA VAL A 92 -8.65 -15.84 -6.73
C VAL A 92 -9.49 -15.30 -7.89
N MET A 93 -10.36 -16.10 -8.49
CA MET A 93 -11.07 -15.76 -9.73
C MET A 93 -12.07 -14.61 -9.51
N CYS A 94 -12.11 -13.70 -10.47
CA CYS A 94 -13.11 -12.64 -10.53
C CYS A 94 -14.51 -13.21 -10.70
N LEU A 95 -15.42 -12.86 -9.80
CA LEU A 95 -16.81 -13.34 -9.90
C LEU A 95 -17.62 -12.63 -10.99
N ARG A 96 -17.16 -11.46 -11.45
CA ARG A 96 -17.84 -10.68 -12.50
C ARG A 96 -17.61 -11.31 -13.88
N CYS A 97 -16.37 -11.35 -14.35
CA CYS A 97 -16.05 -11.89 -15.68
C CYS A 97 -15.66 -13.37 -15.68
N LYS A 98 -15.14 -13.91 -14.57
CA LYS A 98 -14.63 -15.30 -14.46
C LYS A 98 -13.45 -15.65 -15.39
N GLU A 99 -12.79 -14.65 -15.98
CA GLU A 99 -11.71 -14.86 -16.94
C GLU A 99 -10.31 -14.83 -16.32
N GLY A 100 -10.15 -14.27 -15.12
CA GLY A 100 -8.86 -14.19 -14.47
C GLY A 100 -8.91 -13.85 -12.98
N PRO A 101 -7.75 -13.76 -12.31
CA PRO A 101 -7.66 -13.37 -10.91
C PRO A 101 -8.17 -11.95 -10.67
N GLU A 102 -8.98 -11.75 -9.63
CA GLU A 102 -9.41 -10.42 -9.20
C GLU A 102 -8.31 -9.76 -8.36
N THR A 103 -7.42 -9.03 -9.05
CA THR A 103 -6.51 -8.06 -8.45
C THR A 103 -7.19 -6.70 -8.29
N LEU A 104 -6.48 -5.72 -7.71
CA LEU A 104 -6.99 -4.36 -7.59
C LEU A 104 -7.23 -3.70 -8.96
N GLU A 105 -6.25 -3.84 -9.86
CA GLU A 105 -6.28 -3.36 -11.23
C GLU A 105 -7.43 -4.02 -11.98
N HIS A 106 -7.57 -5.34 -11.86
CA HIS A 106 -8.70 -6.06 -12.46
C HIS A 106 -10.04 -5.59 -11.89
N ALA A 107 -10.14 -5.38 -10.58
CA ALA A 107 -11.39 -4.97 -9.97
C ALA A 107 -11.86 -3.56 -10.34
N ILE A 108 -10.93 -2.67 -10.71
CA ILE A 108 -11.21 -1.25 -10.95
C ILE A 108 -11.12 -0.88 -12.44
N ARG A 109 -10.30 -1.58 -13.24
CA ARG A 109 -9.96 -1.22 -14.61
C ARG A 109 -10.05 -2.39 -15.59
N ASP A 110 -9.36 -3.51 -15.31
CA ASP A 110 -9.10 -4.53 -16.34
C ASP A 110 -10.22 -5.58 -16.49
N CYS A 111 -11.21 -5.60 -15.59
CA CYS A 111 -12.34 -6.52 -15.71
C CYS A 111 -13.26 -6.09 -16.87
N PRO A 112 -13.57 -6.97 -17.85
CA PRO A 112 -14.45 -6.63 -18.97
C PRO A 112 -15.79 -6.02 -18.55
N THR A 113 -16.40 -6.56 -17.51
CA THR A 113 -17.65 -6.04 -16.93
C THR A 113 -17.49 -4.60 -16.40
N ILE A 114 -16.33 -4.26 -15.84
CA ILE A 114 -16.03 -2.90 -15.37
C ILE A 114 -15.70 -1.98 -16.54
N GLN A 115 -15.09 -2.52 -17.60
CA GLN A 115 -14.83 -1.76 -18.82
C GLN A 115 -16.12 -1.28 -19.48
N GLU A 116 -17.15 -2.12 -19.50
CA GLU A 116 -18.50 -1.75 -19.97
C GLU A 116 -19.07 -0.57 -19.17
N VAL A 117 -18.96 -0.59 -17.84
CA VAL A 117 -19.41 0.52 -16.97
C VAL A 117 -18.67 1.81 -17.30
N TRP A 118 -17.35 1.75 -17.51
CA TRP A 118 -16.57 2.95 -17.88
C TRP A 118 -16.98 3.50 -19.26
N LEU A 119 -17.30 2.62 -20.21
CA LEU A 119 -17.81 3.03 -21.51
C LEU A 119 -19.16 3.74 -21.40
N GLU A 120 -20.08 3.22 -20.59
CA GLU A 120 -21.38 3.86 -20.33
C GLU A 120 -21.25 5.23 -19.67
N LEU A 121 -20.28 5.38 -18.78
CA LEU A 121 -19.98 6.66 -18.11
C LEU A 121 -19.19 7.64 -18.98
N ASN A 122 -18.89 7.30 -20.24
CA ASN A 122 -17.99 8.03 -21.13
C ASN A 122 -16.60 8.30 -20.49
N PHE A 123 -16.17 7.44 -19.57
CA PHE A 123 -14.93 7.58 -18.84
C PHE A 123 -13.77 6.98 -19.65
N GLY A 124 -13.41 7.65 -20.76
CA GLY A 124 -12.22 7.39 -21.58
C GLY A 124 -12.25 6.10 -22.42
N LYS A 125 -11.83 6.19 -23.71
CA LYS A 125 -11.54 5.01 -24.52
C LYS A 125 -10.33 4.26 -23.96
N GLN A 126 -10.47 2.95 -23.80
CA GLN A 126 -9.48 2.07 -23.20
C GLN A 126 -8.45 1.62 -24.24
N GLY A 127 -7.21 2.03 -24.03
CA GLY A 127 -6.04 1.44 -24.65
C GLY A 127 -4.98 1.36 -23.57
N THR A 128 -5.00 0.28 -22.79
CA THR A 128 -3.96 0.03 -21.79
C THR A 128 -2.75 -0.57 -22.48
N THR A 129 -1.56 0.01 -22.27
CA THR A 129 -0.33 -0.75 -22.50
C THR A 129 -0.15 -1.72 -21.33
N SER A 130 0.48 -2.87 -21.53
CA SER A 130 0.47 -3.99 -20.58
C SER A 130 1.12 -3.71 -19.22
N ASN A 131 1.73 -2.53 -19.03
CA ASN A 131 2.57 -2.22 -17.87
C ASN A 131 2.11 -1.00 -17.06
N ASP A 132 1.00 -0.35 -17.42
CA ASP A 132 0.57 0.88 -16.73
C ASP A 132 0.01 0.53 -15.34
N THR A 133 0.57 1.14 -14.29
CA THR A 133 0.06 0.99 -12.93
C THR A 133 -1.34 1.60 -12.82
N LEU A 134 -2.15 1.14 -11.85
CA LEU A 134 -3.46 1.74 -11.59
C LEU A 134 -3.35 3.26 -11.34
N GLN A 135 -2.27 3.70 -10.70
CA GLN A 135 -2.05 5.12 -10.39
C GLN A 135 -1.77 5.95 -11.65
N GLU A 136 -0.97 5.43 -12.57
CA GLU A 136 -0.72 6.08 -13.86
C GLU A 136 -2.00 6.18 -14.67
N TRP A 137 -2.77 5.10 -14.72
CA TRP A 137 -4.07 5.09 -15.38
C TRP A 137 -5.04 6.13 -14.79
N ILE A 138 -5.17 6.19 -13.46
CA ILE A 138 -6.01 7.21 -12.80
C ILE A 138 -5.53 8.63 -13.17
N ARG A 139 -4.22 8.87 -13.19
CA ARG A 139 -3.63 10.18 -13.50
C ARG A 139 -3.96 10.62 -14.94
N GLU A 140 -3.83 9.73 -15.90
CA GLU A 140 -4.13 10.02 -17.32
C GLU A 140 -5.60 10.34 -17.56
N HIS A 141 -6.50 9.67 -16.85
CA HIS A 141 -7.95 9.87 -17.05
C HIS A 141 -8.52 11.06 -16.27
N LEU A 142 -7.96 11.39 -15.10
CA LEU A 142 -8.38 12.59 -14.33
C LEU A 142 -7.89 13.91 -14.95
N THR A 143 -6.76 13.90 -15.65
CA THR A 143 -6.21 15.11 -16.29
C THR A 143 -6.91 15.49 -17.60
N ARG A 144 -7.60 14.54 -18.23
CA ARG A 144 -8.38 14.78 -19.45
C ARG A 144 -9.79 15.33 -19.18
N SER A 145 -10.36 15.07 -18.00
CA SER A 145 -11.72 15.53 -17.65
C SER A 145 -11.82 17.00 -17.26
N SER A 146 -10.70 17.69 -17.04
CA SER A 146 -10.66 19.12 -16.67
C SER A 146 -10.54 20.07 -17.87
N GLY A 147 -10.67 19.56 -19.10
CA GLY A 147 -10.54 20.32 -20.35
C GLY A 147 -11.80 20.40 -21.22
N GLN A 148 -12.99 20.12 -20.67
CA GLN A 148 -14.28 20.28 -21.38
C GLN A 148 -15.26 21.11 -20.56
#